data_AF-A0A953GFK8-F1
#
_entry.id   AF-A0A953GFK8-F1
#
_cell.length_a   1.000
_cell.length_b   1.000
_cell.length_c   1.000
_cell.angle_alpha   90.00
_cell.angle_beta   90.00
_cell.angle_gamma   90.00
#
_symmetry.space_group_name_H-M   'P 1'
#
loop_
_entity.id
_entity.type
_entity.pdbx_description
1 polymer ?
#
loop_
_entity_poly.entity_id
_entity_poly.type
_entity_poly.pdbx_seq_one_letter_code
_entity_poly.pdbx_strand_id
1 'polypeptide(L)'
;MSDWIFAWSLFIAIYFLFVFEKNHGIIYLLLYNFMLCVAVLIKPVLLYFFVINFIIHLYIYYNNKNKLVLALSILMPLVILFWSMRNEKLTGVFHYTYMTTNNLYNYNARLTLEHKFNVEYADSAVIEWRKESLNMNFHDKCLYLNKKASSTILEYWHNYIMLQVRGMAKFWLDPGRYDIVNFLPQLDRGASLSFFYQWDKFKWTGMKQYIVGVGPWFILSLFCLLIFNIIFIVAVICSCKKMQKSDLAAIVSVVIIMYIWIMTGPIGNARFKLAVLPISLWLIGKYLWTTNRSQTSKRSLEYQED
;
A
#
# COMPACT_ATOMS: atom_id res chain seq x y z
N MET A 1 -3.29 -6.38 -13.96
CA MET A 1 -2.95 -7.81 -13.76
C MET A 1 -1.93 -8.01 -12.64
N SER A 2 -0.79 -7.32 -12.61
CA SER A 2 0.23 -7.49 -11.56
C SER A 2 -0.25 -7.20 -10.12
N ASP A 3 -1.22 -6.29 -9.93
CA ASP A 3 -1.80 -6.00 -8.61
C ASP A 3 -2.44 -7.23 -7.95
N TRP A 4 -3.14 -8.06 -8.73
CA TRP A 4 -3.78 -9.27 -8.23
C TRP A 4 -2.75 -10.33 -7.87
N ILE A 5 -1.74 -10.54 -8.70
CA ILE A 5 -0.67 -11.52 -8.42
C ILE A 5 0.08 -11.11 -7.15
N PHE A 6 0.33 -9.81 -6.97
CA PHE A 6 0.93 -9.27 -5.75
C PHE A 6 0.05 -9.53 -4.52
N ALA A 7 -1.25 -9.20 -4.60
CA ALA A 7 -2.21 -9.43 -3.51
C ALA A 7 -2.31 -10.91 -3.12
N TRP A 8 -2.38 -11.80 -4.12
CA TRP A 8 -2.42 -13.24 -3.92
C TRP A 8 -1.13 -13.77 -3.31
N SER A 9 0.04 -13.31 -3.75
CA SER A 9 1.32 -13.72 -3.18
C SER A 9 1.40 -13.36 -1.69
N LEU A 10 0.97 -12.16 -1.33
CA LEU A 10 0.89 -11.74 0.07
C LEU A 10 -0.12 -12.54 0.89
N PHE A 11 -1.30 -12.81 0.33
CA PHE A 11 -2.32 -13.61 1.00
C PHE A 11 -1.86 -15.06 1.24
N ILE A 12 -1.24 -15.69 0.24
CA ILE A 12 -0.68 -17.04 0.33
C ILE A 12 0.48 -17.07 1.33
N ALA A 13 1.29 -16.01 1.41
CA ALA A 13 2.30 -15.90 2.46
C ALA A 13 1.66 -15.95 3.86
N ILE A 14 0.64 -15.12 4.11
CA ILE A 14 -0.09 -15.14 5.39
C ILE A 14 -0.72 -16.51 5.67
N TYR A 15 -1.28 -17.16 4.65
CA TYR A 15 -1.81 -18.51 4.78
C TYR A 15 -0.74 -19.51 5.26
N PHE A 16 0.46 -19.52 4.66
CA PHE A 16 1.52 -20.41 5.10
C PHE A 16 2.03 -20.08 6.50
N LEU A 17 2.06 -18.79 6.88
CA LEU A 17 2.39 -18.40 8.25
C LEU A 17 1.32 -18.92 9.24
N PHE A 18 0.05 -18.85 8.89
CA PHE A 18 -1.04 -19.41 9.70
C PHE A 18 -0.93 -20.94 9.84
N VAL A 19 -0.60 -21.66 8.76
CA VAL A 19 -0.37 -23.11 8.80
C VAL A 19 0.87 -23.45 9.65
N PHE A 20 1.92 -22.63 9.58
CA PHE A 20 3.11 -22.77 10.42
C PHE A 20 2.76 -22.66 11.92
N GLU A 21 1.90 -21.73 12.32
CA GLU A 21 1.47 -21.61 13.72
C GLU A 21 0.77 -22.86 14.25
N LYS A 22 0.10 -23.62 13.39
CA LYS A 22 -0.62 -24.83 13.76
C LYS A 22 0.26 -26.07 13.77
N ASN A 23 1.14 -26.19 12.78
CA ASN A 23 1.89 -27.43 12.53
C ASN A 23 3.37 -27.34 12.91
N HIS A 24 3.90 -26.13 13.15
CA HIS A 24 5.30 -25.82 13.45
C HIS A 24 6.34 -26.33 12.41
N GLY A 25 5.91 -26.77 11.23
CA GLY A 25 6.77 -27.28 10.18
C GLY A 25 7.58 -26.18 9.48
N ILE A 26 8.91 -26.32 9.42
CA ILE A 26 9.82 -25.33 8.82
C ILE A 26 9.54 -25.07 7.34
N ILE A 27 9.00 -26.06 6.62
CA ILE A 27 8.62 -25.93 5.20
C ILE A 27 7.61 -24.80 4.99
N TYR A 28 6.69 -24.59 5.93
CA TYR A 28 5.70 -23.53 5.83
C TYR A 28 6.32 -22.13 5.98
N LEU A 29 7.36 -21.99 6.81
CA LEU A 29 8.14 -20.75 6.87
C LEU A 29 8.96 -20.51 5.60
N LEU A 30 9.51 -21.57 5.00
CA LEU A 30 10.18 -21.45 3.71
C LEU A 30 9.21 -20.96 2.63
N LEU A 31 8.01 -21.56 2.56
CA LEU A 31 6.96 -21.17 1.61
C LEU A 31 6.45 -19.74 1.86
N TYR A 32 6.31 -19.32 3.13
CA TYR A 32 6.02 -17.94 3.51
C TYR A 32 7.06 -16.97 2.95
N ASN A 33 8.36 -17.21 3.20
CA ASN A 33 9.42 -16.35 2.70
C ASN A 33 9.52 -16.37 1.17
N PHE A 34 9.31 -17.53 0.55
CA PHE A 34 9.28 -17.66 -0.90
C PHE A 34 8.18 -16.79 -1.51
N MET A 35 6.97 -16.80 -0.95
CA MET A 35 5.86 -15.98 -1.43
C MET A 35 6.11 -14.47 -1.19
N LEU A 36 6.79 -14.09 -0.10
CA LEU A 36 7.26 -12.69 0.07
C LEU A 36 8.32 -12.30 -0.98
N CYS A 37 9.21 -13.21 -1.34
CA CYS A 37 10.19 -12.98 -2.40
C CYS A 37 9.52 -12.80 -3.77
N VAL A 38 8.51 -13.62 -4.09
CA VAL A 38 7.68 -13.44 -5.28
C VAL A 38 6.98 -12.09 -5.22
N ALA A 39 6.39 -11.72 -4.08
CA ALA A 39 5.68 -10.45 -3.92
C ALA A 39 6.60 -9.23 -4.15
N VAL A 40 7.83 -9.22 -3.62
CA VAL A 40 8.76 -8.08 -3.83
C VAL A 40 9.21 -7.99 -5.29
N LEU A 41 9.44 -9.12 -5.96
CA LEU A 41 9.76 -9.17 -7.40
C LEU A 41 8.64 -8.62 -8.27
N ILE A 42 7.37 -8.79 -7.88
CA ILE A 42 6.23 -8.23 -8.59
C ILE A 42 6.10 -6.72 -8.32
N LYS A 43 6.27 -6.29 -7.06
CA LYS A 43 6.18 -4.88 -6.68
C LYS A 43 7.25 -4.45 -5.69
N PRO A 44 7.98 -3.35 -5.99
CA PRO A 44 9.03 -2.82 -5.13
C PRO A 44 8.50 -2.18 -3.83
N VAL A 45 7.18 -2.13 -3.61
CA VAL A 45 6.61 -1.59 -2.36
C VAL A 45 7.09 -2.37 -1.14
N LEU A 46 7.36 -3.68 -1.27
CA LEU A 46 7.90 -4.52 -0.20
C LEU A 46 9.43 -4.43 -0.06
N LEU A 47 10.12 -3.56 -0.78
CA LEU A 47 11.59 -3.52 -0.81
C LEU A 47 12.19 -3.43 0.60
N TYR A 48 11.58 -2.67 1.51
CA TYR A 48 12.07 -2.50 2.89
C TYR A 48 11.41 -3.44 3.90
N PHE A 49 10.48 -4.30 3.47
CA PHE A 49 9.76 -5.23 4.34
C PHE A 49 10.67 -6.33 4.91
N PHE A 50 11.87 -6.54 4.33
CA PHE A 50 12.82 -7.53 4.86
C PHE A 50 13.24 -7.25 6.30
N VAL A 51 13.28 -5.97 6.73
CA VAL A 51 13.60 -5.59 8.11
C VAL A 51 12.50 -6.07 9.07
N ILE A 52 11.24 -5.83 8.70
CA ILE A 52 10.07 -6.30 9.46
C ILE A 52 10.05 -7.83 9.47
N ASN A 53 10.30 -8.46 8.32
CA ASN A 53 10.38 -9.90 8.20
C ASN A 53 11.47 -10.50 9.11
N PHE A 54 12.63 -9.84 9.21
CA PHE A 54 13.70 -10.24 10.13
C PHE A 54 13.24 -10.18 11.60
N ILE A 55 12.55 -9.11 12.00
CA ILE A 55 11.99 -8.98 13.36
C ILE A 55 10.97 -10.09 13.65
N ILE A 56 10.10 -10.41 12.69
CA ILE A 56 9.14 -11.53 12.80
C ILE A 56 9.90 -12.86 13.03
N HIS A 57 10.97 -13.11 12.29
CA HIS A 57 11.77 -14.32 12.46
C HIS A 57 12.55 -14.35 13.77
N LEU A 58 13.03 -13.21 14.28
CA LEU A 58 13.62 -13.11 15.62
C LEU A 58 12.60 -13.51 16.70
N TYR A 59 11.35 -13.05 16.58
CA TYR A 59 10.28 -13.42 17.50
C TYR A 59 9.97 -14.93 17.43
N ILE A 60 9.85 -15.51 16.23
CA ILE A 60 9.63 -16.96 16.06
C ILE A 60 10.82 -17.76 16.61
N TYR A 61 12.06 -17.31 16.35
CA TYR A 61 13.26 -17.94 16.87
C TYR A 61 13.29 -17.90 18.40
N TYR A 62 12.87 -16.79 19.01
CA TYR A 62 12.82 -16.68 20.47
C TYR A 62 11.93 -17.76 21.09
N ASN A 63 10.81 -18.10 20.45
CA ASN A 63 9.86 -19.11 20.92
C ASN A 63 10.29 -20.55 20.59
N ASN A 64 10.84 -20.80 19.40
CA ASN A 64 11.12 -22.16 18.92
C ASN A 64 12.58 -22.60 19.05
N LYS A 65 13.50 -21.66 19.27
CA LYS A 65 14.97 -21.87 19.35
C LYS A 65 15.63 -22.55 18.14
N ASN A 66 14.94 -22.65 17.01
CA ASN A 66 15.48 -23.25 15.79
C ASN A 66 16.25 -22.23 14.94
N LYS A 67 17.57 -22.39 14.82
CA LYS A 67 18.45 -21.49 14.06
C LYS A 67 18.10 -21.39 12.57
N LEU A 68 17.48 -22.42 11.98
CA LEU A 68 17.02 -22.38 10.59
C LEU A 68 15.99 -21.28 10.34
N VAL A 69 15.20 -20.90 11.35
CA VAL A 69 14.25 -19.78 11.25
C VAL A 69 14.99 -18.49 10.89
N LEU A 70 16.12 -18.21 11.53
CA LEU A 70 16.90 -17.01 11.22
C LEU A 70 17.53 -17.08 9.84
N ALA A 71 18.01 -18.25 9.41
CA ALA A 71 18.55 -18.43 8.07
C ALA A 71 17.51 -18.11 6.98
N LEU A 72 16.25 -18.49 7.17
CA LEU A 72 15.17 -18.21 6.22
C LEU A 72 14.85 -16.71 6.06
N SER A 73 15.07 -15.91 7.10
CA SER A 73 14.84 -14.46 7.03
C SER A 73 15.76 -13.74 6.01
N ILE A 74 16.90 -14.36 5.68
CA ILE A 74 17.91 -13.84 4.75
C ILE A 74 17.49 -14.04 3.28
N LEU A 75 16.49 -14.89 3.00
CA LEU A 75 16.04 -15.17 1.64
C LEU A 75 15.63 -13.88 0.89
N MET A 76 14.82 -13.04 1.53
CA MET A 76 14.31 -11.80 0.94
C MET A 76 15.41 -10.77 0.62
N PRO A 77 16.33 -10.41 1.55
CA PRO A 77 17.42 -9.49 1.22
C PRO A 77 18.36 -10.07 0.16
N LEU A 78 18.57 -11.40 0.11
CA LEU A 78 19.35 -12.01 -0.98
C LEU A 78 18.69 -11.83 -2.34
N VAL A 79 17.38 -12.05 -2.47
CA VAL A 79 16.66 -11.82 -3.73
C VAL A 79 16.75 -10.35 -4.15
N ILE A 80 16.60 -9.42 -3.22
CA ILE A 80 16.75 -7.98 -3.47
C ILE A 80 18.17 -7.64 -3.93
N LEU A 81 19.18 -8.20 -3.27
CA LEU A 81 20.59 -8.00 -3.58
C LEU A 81 20.93 -8.53 -4.98
N PHE A 82 20.58 -9.79 -5.28
CA PHE A 82 20.85 -10.40 -6.58
C PHE A 82 20.15 -9.65 -7.72
N TRP A 83 18.91 -9.20 -7.51
CA TRP A 83 18.21 -8.40 -8.50
C TRP A 83 18.89 -7.03 -8.73
N SER A 84 19.37 -6.40 -7.67
CA SER A 84 20.08 -5.11 -7.74
C SER A 84 21.46 -5.24 -8.41
N MET A 85 22.21 -6.31 -8.11
CA MET A 85 23.48 -6.63 -8.78
C MET A 85 23.29 -6.91 -10.28
N ARG A 86 22.21 -7.61 -10.64
CA ARG A 86 21.85 -7.80 -12.06
C ARG A 86 21.63 -6.46 -12.75
N ASN A 87 20.91 -5.54 -12.11
CA ASN A 87 20.65 -4.23 -12.68
C ASN A 87 21.90 -3.36 -12.76
N GLU A 88 22.80 -3.46 -11.79
CA GLU A 88 24.10 -2.79 -11.82
C GLU A 88 24.92 -3.21 -13.04
N LYS A 89 24.99 -4.52 -13.32
CA LYS A 89 25.69 -5.02 -14.52
C LYS A 89 25.07 -4.55 -15.84
N LEU A 90 23.75 -4.33 -15.86
CA LEU A 90 23.03 -3.92 -17.07
C LEU A 90 23.00 -2.40 -17.29
N THR A 91 23.04 -1.62 -16.20
CA THR A 91 22.77 -0.17 -16.25
C THR A 91 23.88 0.69 -15.67
N GLY A 92 24.89 0.07 -15.03
CA GLY A 92 25.96 0.77 -14.30
C GLY A 92 25.53 1.33 -12.94
N VAL A 93 24.31 1.04 -12.47
CA VAL A 93 23.77 1.58 -11.21
C VAL A 93 23.22 0.47 -10.34
N PHE A 94 23.68 0.38 -9.10
CA PHE A 94 23.09 -0.49 -8.09
C PHE A 94 21.71 0.02 -7.66
N HIS A 95 20.65 -0.56 -8.24
CA HIS A 95 19.28 -0.24 -7.89
C HIS A 95 18.35 -1.44 -8.07
N TYR A 96 17.29 -1.51 -7.26
CA TYR A 96 16.26 -2.54 -7.44
C TYR A 96 15.35 -2.24 -8.63
N THR A 97 14.96 -0.98 -8.81
CA THR A 97 14.17 -0.52 -9.94
C THR A 97 14.32 0.99 -10.15
N TYR A 98 14.33 1.43 -11.40
CA TYR A 98 14.25 2.86 -11.76
C TYR A 98 12.92 3.51 -11.31
N MET A 99 11.89 2.70 -11.05
CA MET A 99 10.59 3.21 -10.56
C MET A 99 10.74 3.96 -9.23
N THR A 100 11.72 3.65 -8.40
CA THR A 100 11.98 4.39 -7.15
C THR A 100 12.38 5.83 -7.45
N THR A 101 13.35 6.04 -8.33
CA THR A 101 13.77 7.38 -8.79
C THR A 101 12.61 8.09 -9.48
N ASN A 102 11.93 7.40 -10.39
CA ASN A 102 10.79 7.97 -11.10
C ASN A 102 9.67 8.44 -10.16
N ASN A 103 9.36 7.65 -9.14
CA ASN A 103 8.35 8.00 -8.15
C ASN A 103 8.78 9.15 -7.24
N LEU A 104 10.08 9.23 -6.93
CA LEU A 104 10.61 10.28 -6.08
C LEU A 104 10.45 11.65 -6.72
N TYR A 105 10.82 11.83 -8.00
CA TYR A 105 10.73 13.15 -8.64
C TYR A 105 9.35 13.45 -9.25
N ASN A 106 8.71 12.50 -9.96
CA ASN A 106 7.42 12.75 -10.63
C ASN A 106 6.21 12.80 -9.69
N TYR A 107 6.31 12.20 -8.50
CA TYR A 107 5.20 12.19 -7.54
C TYR A 107 5.58 12.86 -6.24
N ASN A 108 6.59 12.39 -5.51
CA ASN A 108 6.86 12.90 -4.17
C ASN A 108 7.32 14.37 -4.20
N ALA A 109 8.34 14.70 -4.99
CA ALA A 109 8.81 16.08 -5.13
C ALA A 109 7.79 16.94 -5.90
N ARG A 110 7.23 16.44 -7.02
CA ARG A 110 6.21 17.18 -7.78
C ARG A 110 5.01 17.58 -6.93
N LEU A 111 4.39 16.65 -6.21
CA LEU A 111 3.22 16.94 -5.37
C LEU A 111 3.58 17.90 -4.23
N THR A 112 4.81 17.83 -3.72
CA THR A 112 5.31 18.75 -2.70
C THR A 112 5.42 20.17 -3.24
N LEU A 113 5.96 20.34 -4.45
CA LEU A 113 5.99 21.63 -5.15
C LEU A 113 4.59 22.12 -5.52
N GLU A 114 3.71 21.23 -5.96
CA GLU A 114 2.32 21.56 -6.31
C GLU A 114 1.58 22.12 -5.10
N HIS A 115 1.74 21.46 -3.94
CA HIS A 115 1.13 21.91 -2.71
C HIS A 115 1.69 23.24 -2.20
N LYS A 116 2.99 23.49 -2.44
CA LYS A 116 3.66 24.71 -1.98
C LYS A 116 3.39 25.93 -2.87
N PHE A 117 3.38 25.73 -4.19
CA PHE A 117 3.28 26.79 -5.17
C PHE A 117 1.99 26.67 -5.99
N ASN A 118 1.99 25.80 -7.01
CA ASN A 118 0.84 25.42 -7.83
C ASN A 118 1.26 24.32 -8.82
N VAL A 119 0.29 23.81 -9.58
CA VAL A 119 0.49 22.73 -10.57
C VAL A 119 1.45 23.18 -11.67
N GLU A 120 1.32 24.42 -12.16
CA GLU A 120 2.10 24.94 -13.28
C GLU A 120 3.59 25.04 -12.94
N TYR A 121 3.92 25.53 -11.74
CA TYR A 121 5.28 25.59 -11.22
C TYR A 121 5.87 24.19 -11.03
N ALA A 122 5.11 23.28 -10.43
CA ALA A 122 5.55 21.92 -10.17
C ALA A 122 5.87 21.16 -11.47
N ASP A 123 4.99 21.26 -12.46
CA ASP A 123 5.18 20.65 -13.78
C ASP A 123 6.38 21.27 -14.50
N SER A 124 6.53 22.61 -14.45
CA SER A 124 7.67 23.31 -15.05
C SER A 124 9.00 22.85 -14.45
N ALA A 125 9.10 22.77 -13.11
CA ALA A 125 10.30 22.32 -12.42
C ALA A 125 10.67 20.87 -12.78
N VAL A 126 9.70 19.96 -12.80
CA VAL A 126 9.95 18.55 -13.17
C VAL A 126 10.35 18.41 -14.64
N ILE A 127 9.76 19.19 -15.54
CA ILE A 127 10.14 19.23 -16.96
C ILE A 127 11.58 19.74 -17.11
N GLU A 128 11.96 20.78 -16.39
CA GLU A 128 13.32 21.33 -16.39
C GLU A 128 14.34 20.29 -15.92
N TRP A 129 14.11 19.62 -14.78
CA TRP A 129 15.00 18.55 -14.30
C TRP A 129 15.14 17.41 -15.30
N ARG A 130 14.05 17.09 -16.01
CA ARG A 130 14.08 16.07 -17.07
C ARG A 130 14.92 16.55 -18.25
N LYS A 131 14.77 17.81 -18.68
CA LYS A 131 15.55 18.41 -19.77
C LYS A 131 17.04 18.45 -19.44
N GLU A 132 17.41 18.91 -18.25
CA GLU A 132 18.80 18.95 -17.80
C GLU A 132 19.44 17.56 -17.79
N SER A 133 18.67 16.52 -17.45
CA SER A 133 19.16 15.14 -17.39
C SER A 133 19.11 14.37 -18.72
N LEU A 134 18.68 14.99 -19.84
CA LEU A 134 18.58 14.30 -21.15
C LEU A 134 19.94 13.87 -21.69
N ASN A 135 20.96 14.70 -21.51
CA ASN A 135 22.31 14.46 -22.06
C ASN A 135 23.22 13.72 -21.08
N MET A 136 22.71 13.36 -19.90
CA MET A 136 23.46 12.61 -18.90
C MET A 136 23.41 11.10 -19.21
N ASN A 137 24.46 10.38 -18.84
CA ASN A 137 24.38 8.92 -18.82
C ASN A 137 23.35 8.46 -17.76
N PHE A 138 22.93 7.20 -17.83
CA PHE A 138 21.87 6.69 -16.96
C PHE A 138 22.21 6.80 -15.45
N HIS A 139 23.48 6.59 -15.10
CA HIS A 139 23.95 6.71 -13.72
C HIS A 139 23.83 8.12 -13.18
N ASP A 140 24.39 9.09 -13.90
CA ASP A 140 24.41 10.49 -13.50
C ASP A 140 23.00 11.09 -13.52
N LYS A 141 22.16 10.66 -14.48
CA LYS A 141 20.73 10.99 -14.49
C LYS A 141 20.03 10.54 -13.22
N CYS A 142 20.23 9.30 -12.78
CA CYS A 142 19.61 8.77 -11.56
C CYS A 142 20.07 9.56 -10.32
N LEU A 143 21.37 9.81 -10.19
CA LEU A 143 21.92 10.59 -9.08
C LEU A 143 21.41 12.03 -9.07
N TYR A 144 21.41 12.69 -10.23
CA TYR A 144 20.92 14.05 -10.39
C TYR A 144 19.44 14.17 -10.00
N LEU A 145 18.57 13.30 -10.55
CA LEU A 145 17.13 13.34 -10.28
C LEU A 145 16.81 12.99 -8.83
N ASN A 146 17.48 11.98 -8.26
CA ASN A 146 17.32 11.65 -6.84
C ASN A 146 17.75 12.82 -5.95
N LYS A 147 18.90 13.43 -6.24
CA LYS A 147 19.43 14.56 -5.46
C LYS A 147 18.47 15.75 -5.49
N LYS A 148 18.02 16.17 -6.69
CA LYS A 148 17.05 17.27 -6.84
C LYS A 148 15.74 16.98 -6.11
N ALA A 149 15.16 15.81 -6.32
CA ALA A 149 13.89 15.45 -5.70
C ALA A 149 14.00 15.36 -4.17
N SER A 150 15.04 14.70 -3.64
CA SER A 150 15.30 14.61 -2.21
C SER A 150 15.56 15.99 -1.59
N SER A 151 16.36 16.84 -2.22
CA SER A 151 16.61 18.19 -1.71
C SER A 151 15.32 19.02 -1.64
N THR A 152 14.48 18.95 -2.68
CA THR A 152 13.19 19.65 -2.69
C THR A 152 12.24 19.14 -1.61
N ILE A 153 12.17 17.82 -1.41
CA ILE A 153 11.34 17.22 -0.35
C ILE A 153 11.85 17.65 1.04
N LEU A 154 13.17 17.68 1.25
CA LEU A 154 13.76 18.09 2.53
C LEU A 154 13.55 19.59 2.80
N GLU A 155 13.69 20.43 1.78
CA GLU A 155 13.42 21.86 1.87
C GLU A 155 11.97 22.15 2.30
N TYR A 156 11.02 21.38 1.77
CA TYR A 156 9.58 21.53 2.02
C TYR A 156 8.97 20.36 2.81
N TRP A 157 9.72 19.79 3.75
CA TRP A 157 9.35 18.52 4.42
C TRP A 157 7.99 18.56 5.13
N HIS A 158 7.58 19.71 5.66
CA HIS A 158 6.27 19.88 6.29
C HIS A 158 5.12 19.71 5.30
N ASN A 159 5.24 20.24 4.07
CA ASN A 159 4.26 20.01 3.00
C ASN A 159 4.22 18.54 2.61
N TYR A 160 5.40 17.92 2.48
CA TYR A 160 5.51 16.51 2.17
C TYR A 160 4.83 15.62 3.21
N ILE A 161 5.04 15.87 4.52
CA ILE A 161 4.36 15.11 5.58
C ILE A 161 2.84 15.30 5.50
N MET A 162 2.36 16.53 5.28
CA MET A 162 0.92 16.74 5.16
C MET A 162 0.33 16.01 3.96
N LEU A 163 1.05 15.97 2.83
CA LEU A 163 0.67 15.17 1.67
C LEU A 163 0.70 13.68 1.96
N GLN A 164 1.71 13.19 2.69
CA GLN A 164 1.81 11.80 3.11
C GLN A 164 0.58 11.39 3.95
N VAL A 165 0.21 12.21 4.95
CA VAL A 165 -0.97 11.96 5.80
C VAL A 165 -2.25 12.01 4.98
N ARG A 166 -2.38 12.96 4.04
CA ARG A 166 -3.53 13.01 3.11
C ARG A 166 -3.59 11.77 2.22
N GLY A 167 -2.46 11.30 1.71
CA GLY A 167 -2.35 10.07 0.93
C GLY A 167 -2.78 8.85 1.75
N MET A 168 -2.30 8.74 2.99
CA MET A 168 -2.73 7.71 3.92
C MET A 168 -4.25 7.76 4.19
N ALA A 169 -4.85 8.94 4.35
CA ALA A 169 -6.30 9.05 4.50
C ALA A 169 -7.04 8.62 3.21
N LYS A 170 -6.57 9.06 2.05
CA LYS A 170 -7.11 8.69 0.73
C LYS A 170 -7.03 7.19 0.50
N PHE A 171 -5.97 6.51 0.94
CA PHE A 171 -5.83 5.06 0.78
C PHE A 171 -7.08 4.34 1.27
N TRP A 172 -7.62 4.73 2.43
CA TRP A 172 -8.83 4.13 2.99
C TRP A 172 -10.11 4.71 2.40
N LEU A 173 -10.19 6.04 2.27
CA LEU A 173 -11.45 6.74 1.98
C LEU A 173 -11.73 6.92 0.48
N ASP A 174 -10.74 6.79 -0.39
CA ASP A 174 -10.92 6.99 -1.83
C ASP A 174 -11.97 6.01 -2.38
N PRO A 175 -13.09 6.51 -2.92
CA PRO A 175 -14.15 5.68 -3.49
C PRO A 175 -13.75 5.03 -4.83
N GLY A 176 -12.55 5.28 -5.35
CA GLY A 176 -12.08 4.67 -6.59
C GLY A 176 -12.58 5.38 -7.84
N ARG A 177 -12.76 6.72 -7.76
CA ARG A 177 -13.16 7.53 -8.93
C ARG A 177 -12.26 7.26 -10.13
N TYR A 178 -10.95 7.22 -9.90
CA TYR A 178 -9.97 6.95 -10.95
C TYR A 178 -10.21 5.60 -11.63
N ASP A 179 -10.54 4.56 -10.87
CA ASP A 179 -10.80 3.23 -11.41
C ASP A 179 -12.09 3.24 -12.25
N ILE A 180 -13.18 3.84 -11.76
CA ILE A 180 -14.45 3.91 -12.51
C ILE A 180 -14.26 4.68 -13.82
N VAL A 181 -13.54 5.79 -13.79
CA VAL A 181 -13.28 6.61 -14.99
C VAL A 181 -12.42 5.85 -16.01
N ASN A 182 -11.45 5.06 -15.57
CA ASN A 182 -10.69 4.21 -16.49
C ASN A 182 -11.53 3.06 -17.08
N PHE A 183 -12.48 2.51 -16.31
CA PHE A 183 -13.39 1.48 -16.81
C PHE A 183 -14.49 2.04 -17.72
N LEU A 184 -14.89 3.29 -17.50
CA LEU A 184 -15.89 4.01 -18.28
C LEU A 184 -15.31 5.34 -18.75
N PRO A 185 -14.42 5.36 -19.76
CA PRO A 185 -13.72 6.57 -20.21
C PRO A 185 -14.65 7.71 -20.64
N GLN A 186 -15.89 7.41 -21.03
CA GLN A 186 -16.92 8.41 -21.29
C GLN A 186 -17.27 9.29 -20.08
N LEU A 187 -16.88 8.86 -18.87
CA LEU A 187 -17.00 9.62 -17.63
C LEU A 187 -15.73 10.44 -17.34
N ASP A 188 -14.65 10.26 -18.10
CA ASP A 188 -13.46 11.10 -18.01
C ASP A 188 -13.72 12.45 -18.67
N ARG A 189 -13.96 13.47 -17.85
CA ARG A 189 -14.09 14.85 -18.32
C ARG A 189 -12.88 15.71 -17.97
N GLY A 190 -11.73 15.07 -17.66
CA GLY A 190 -10.48 15.75 -17.35
C GLY A 190 -10.44 16.45 -16.00
N ALA A 191 -9.29 17.08 -15.70
CA ALA A 191 -9.05 17.77 -14.44
C ALA A 191 -10.00 18.96 -14.19
N SER A 192 -10.49 19.58 -15.26
CA SER A 192 -11.41 20.72 -15.24
C SER A 192 -12.77 20.39 -14.61
N LEU A 193 -13.16 19.12 -14.55
CA LEU A 193 -14.37 18.66 -13.88
C LEU A 193 -14.10 17.92 -12.57
N SER A 194 -12.91 18.05 -11.96
CA SER A 194 -12.70 17.51 -10.61
C SER A 194 -13.49 18.30 -9.57
N PHE A 195 -14.12 17.60 -8.62
CA PHE A 195 -14.93 18.21 -7.55
C PHE A 195 -14.18 19.36 -6.85
N PHE A 196 -12.93 19.12 -6.42
CA PHE A 196 -12.12 20.13 -5.75
C PHE A 196 -11.80 21.32 -6.65
N TYR A 197 -11.48 21.10 -7.93
CA TYR A 197 -11.20 22.19 -8.88
C TYR A 197 -12.46 23.05 -9.13
N GLN A 198 -13.62 22.42 -9.31
CA GLN A 198 -14.89 23.11 -9.52
C GLN A 198 -15.35 23.86 -8.26
N TRP A 199 -15.12 23.28 -7.08
CA TRP A 199 -15.39 23.91 -5.80
C TRP A 199 -14.51 25.13 -5.56
N ASP A 200 -13.20 25.00 -5.77
CA ASP A 200 -12.24 26.09 -5.54
C ASP A 200 -12.46 27.26 -6.50
N LYS A 201 -12.81 26.97 -7.76
CA LYS A 201 -12.96 28.00 -8.80
C LYS A 201 -14.36 28.65 -8.85
N PHE A 202 -15.41 27.88 -8.60
CA PHE A 202 -16.80 28.32 -8.83
C PHE A 202 -17.75 28.06 -7.66
N LYS A 203 -17.26 27.55 -6.51
CA LYS A 203 -18.06 27.32 -5.30
C LYS A 203 -19.37 26.54 -5.61
N TRP A 204 -20.52 27.07 -5.19
CA TRP A 204 -21.84 26.45 -5.38
C TRP A 204 -22.27 26.30 -6.84
N THR A 205 -21.91 27.23 -7.72
CA THR A 205 -22.26 27.11 -9.16
C THR A 205 -21.41 26.03 -9.82
N GLY A 206 -20.14 25.89 -9.43
CA GLY A 206 -19.28 24.78 -9.81
C GLY A 206 -19.79 23.42 -9.33
N MET A 207 -20.32 23.35 -8.11
CA MET A 207 -20.91 22.11 -7.59
C MET A 207 -22.14 21.67 -8.40
N LYS A 208 -23.02 22.60 -8.78
CA LYS A 208 -24.15 22.28 -9.67
C LYS A 208 -23.68 21.79 -11.03
N GLN A 209 -22.70 22.47 -11.63
CA GLN A 209 -22.09 22.07 -12.91
C GLN A 209 -21.42 20.69 -12.82
N TYR A 210 -20.77 20.38 -11.71
CA TYR A 210 -20.19 19.06 -11.45
C TYR A 210 -21.27 17.97 -11.37
N ILE A 211 -22.33 18.20 -10.59
CA ILE A 211 -23.41 17.20 -10.42
C ILE A 211 -24.11 16.91 -11.74
N VAL A 212 -24.46 17.96 -12.49
CA VAL A 212 -25.10 17.83 -13.81
C VAL A 212 -24.14 17.22 -14.83
N GLY A 213 -22.86 17.61 -14.80
CA GLY A 213 -21.87 17.17 -15.77
C GLY A 213 -21.44 15.72 -15.63
N VAL A 214 -21.34 15.22 -14.39
CA VAL A 214 -20.92 13.83 -14.11
C VAL A 214 -22.12 12.87 -14.03
N GLY A 215 -23.29 13.38 -13.70
CA GLY A 215 -24.53 12.62 -13.61
C GLY A 215 -24.80 12.08 -12.20
N PRO A 216 -26.07 12.05 -11.76
CA PRO A 216 -26.45 11.70 -10.39
C PRO A 216 -26.10 10.26 -10.02
N TRP A 217 -26.20 9.32 -10.97
CA TRP A 217 -25.88 7.91 -10.74
C TRP A 217 -24.42 7.66 -10.41
N PHE A 218 -23.51 8.39 -11.06
CA PHE A 218 -22.09 8.28 -10.75
C PHE A 218 -21.78 8.79 -9.35
N ILE A 219 -22.36 9.93 -8.96
CA ILE A 219 -22.20 10.47 -7.61
C ILE A 219 -22.77 9.50 -6.57
N LEU A 220 -23.95 8.94 -6.83
CA LEU A 220 -24.54 7.92 -5.96
C LEU A 220 -23.62 6.70 -5.82
N SER A 221 -23.02 6.24 -6.92
CA SER A 221 -22.07 5.11 -6.89
C SER A 221 -20.82 5.41 -6.05
N LEU A 222 -20.24 6.62 -6.19
CA LEU A 222 -19.11 7.06 -5.37
C LEU A 222 -19.48 7.15 -3.89
N PHE A 223 -20.69 7.62 -3.59
CA PHE A 223 -21.20 7.72 -2.23
C PHE A 223 -21.43 6.34 -1.59
N CYS A 224 -22.05 5.40 -2.32
CA CYS A 224 -22.18 4.01 -1.90
C CYS A 224 -20.81 3.36 -1.63
N LEU A 225 -19.82 3.58 -2.50
CA LEU A 225 -18.46 3.07 -2.34
C LEU A 225 -17.75 3.70 -1.14
N LEU A 226 -17.98 4.99 -0.86
CA LEU A 226 -17.46 5.67 0.32
C LEU A 226 -18.06 5.06 1.60
N ILE A 227 -19.39 4.85 1.65
CA ILE A 227 -20.04 4.17 2.79
C ILE A 227 -19.47 2.78 2.98
N PHE A 228 -19.32 2.00 1.90
CA PHE A 228 -18.71 0.68 1.95
C PHE A 228 -17.30 0.73 2.53
N ASN A 229 -16.45 1.67 2.08
CA ASN A 229 -15.11 1.86 2.62
C ASN A 229 -15.14 2.16 4.13
N ILE A 230 -16.04 3.02 4.59
CA ILE A 230 -16.19 3.35 6.02
C ILE A 230 -16.57 2.09 6.82
N ILE A 231 -17.57 1.34 6.37
CA ILE A 231 -17.98 0.07 7.00
C ILE A 231 -16.80 -0.91 7.04
N PHE A 232 -16.06 -1.01 5.93
CA PHE A 232 -14.91 -1.89 5.80
C PHE A 232 -13.79 -1.52 6.78
N ILE A 233 -13.45 -0.23 6.89
CA ILE A 233 -12.45 0.28 7.86
C ILE A 233 -12.88 -0.07 9.28
N VAL A 234 -14.14 0.19 9.65
CA VAL A 234 -14.68 -0.13 10.98
C VAL A 234 -14.57 -1.63 11.24
N ALA A 235 -14.92 -2.48 10.27
CA ALA A 235 -14.82 -3.93 10.40
C ALA A 235 -13.37 -4.39 10.63
N VAL A 236 -12.39 -3.85 9.88
CA VAL A 236 -10.96 -4.15 10.07
C VAL A 236 -10.51 -3.72 11.47
N ILE A 237 -10.84 -2.50 11.90
CA ILE A 237 -10.46 -1.98 13.23
C ILE A 237 -11.06 -2.85 14.35
N CYS A 238 -12.34 -3.21 14.26
CA CYS A 238 -13.00 -4.10 15.22
C CYS A 238 -12.34 -5.49 15.26
N SER A 239 -11.94 -6.00 14.10
CA SER A 239 -11.23 -7.29 13.99
C SER A 239 -9.86 -7.25 14.68
N CYS A 240 -9.12 -6.15 14.52
CA CYS A 240 -7.83 -5.94 15.18
C CYS A 240 -7.98 -5.87 16.72
N LYS A 241 -9.05 -5.25 17.23
CA LYS A 241 -9.28 -5.09 18.68
C LYS A 241 -9.54 -6.40 19.42
N LYS A 242 -10.14 -7.40 18.78
CA LYS A 242 -10.39 -8.72 19.39
C LYS A 242 -9.34 -9.78 19.05
N MET A 243 -8.26 -9.36 18.39
CA MET A 243 -7.16 -10.26 18.04
C MET A 243 -6.46 -10.76 19.31
N GLN A 244 -6.22 -12.06 19.41
CA GLN A 244 -5.43 -12.61 20.50
C GLN A 244 -3.96 -12.27 20.30
N LYS A 245 -3.25 -11.90 21.38
CA LYS A 245 -1.82 -11.55 21.32
C LYS A 245 -0.92 -12.71 20.87
N SER A 246 -1.41 -13.94 20.96
CA SER A 246 -0.71 -15.17 20.53
C SER A 246 -0.87 -15.49 19.04
N ASP A 247 -1.71 -14.75 18.31
CA ASP A 247 -2.03 -14.99 16.92
C ASP A 247 -1.07 -14.22 16.00
N LEU A 248 0.13 -14.76 15.83
CA LEU A 248 1.21 -14.21 15.03
C LEU A 248 0.77 -13.96 13.57
N ALA A 249 0.02 -14.86 12.92
CA ALA A 249 -0.44 -14.66 11.55
C ALA A 249 -1.38 -13.45 11.43
N ALA A 250 -2.26 -13.25 12.41
CA ALA A 250 -3.11 -12.07 12.46
C ALA A 250 -2.30 -10.79 12.76
N ILE A 251 -1.33 -10.85 13.67
CA ILE A 251 -0.42 -9.72 13.95
C ILE A 251 0.36 -9.33 12.69
N VAL A 252 0.99 -10.29 12.00
CA VAL A 252 1.74 -10.03 10.76
C VAL A 252 0.81 -9.49 9.67
N SER A 253 -0.43 -9.96 9.58
CA SER A 253 -1.43 -9.41 8.66
C SER A 253 -1.68 -7.92 8.90
N VAL A 254 -1.88 -7.52 10.16
CA VAL A 254 -2.03 -6.10 10.53
C VAL A 254 -0.76 -5.32 10.19
N VAL A 255 0.41 -5.87 10.48
CA VAL A 255 1.70 -5.23 10.15
C VAL A 255 1.86 -5.02 8.64
N ILE A 256 1.50 -6.00 7.80
CA ILE A 256 1.52 -5.85 6.33
C ILE A 256 0.54 -4.78 5.86
N ILE A 257 -0.69 -4.76 6.41
CA ILE A 257 -1.69 -3.75 6.07
C ILE A 257 -1.16 -2.34 6.41
N MET A 258 -0.63 -2.16 7.62
CA MET A 258 -0.05 -0.90 8.07
C MET A 258 1.17 -0.50 7.25
N TYR A 259 2.04 -1.45 6.92
CA TYR A 259 3.21 -1.23 6.08
C TYR A 259 2.81 -0.73 4.70
N ILE A 260 1.90 -1.43 4.01
CA ILE A 260 1.43 -1.01 2.68
C ILE A 260 0.76 0.36 2.77
N TRP A 261 -0.10 0.56 3.77
CA TRP A 261 -0.79 1.83 4.01
C TRP A 261 0.19 3.01 4.09
N ILE A 262 1.25 2.89 4.90
CA ILE A 262 2.29 3.92 5.04
C ILE A 262 3.09 4.08 3.75
N MET A 263 3.45 2.97 3.10
CA MET A 263 4.30 2.95 1.91
C MET A 263 3.60 3.43 0.63
N THR A 264 2.28 3.57 0.63
CA THR A 264 1.54 4.11 -0.53
C THR A 264 1.86 5.58 -0.85
N GLY A 265 2.44 6.31 0.11
CA GLY A 265 2.94 7.65 -0.14
C GLY A 265 1.85 8.72 -0.28
N PRO A 266 2.19 9.90 -0.83
CA PRO A 266 1.26 11.02 -0.97
C PRO A 266 0.17 10.79 -2.04
N ILE A 267 0.31 9.77 -2.88
CA ILE A 267 -0.67 9.43 -3.93
C ILE A 267 -1.88 8.72 -3.34
N GLY A 268 -1.65 7.70 -2.50
CA GLY A 268 -2.66 7.01 -1.70
C GLY A 268 -3.98 6.71 -2.41
N ASN A 269 -3.95 6.19 -3.65
CA ASN A 269 -5.18 5.93 -4.40
C ASN A 269 -5.84 4.58 -4.03
N ALA A 270 -7.12 4.43 -4.35
CA ALA A 270 -7.89 3.23 -4.06
C ALA A 270 -7.27 1.93 -4.61
N ARG A 271 -6.52 2.00 -5.72
CA ARG A 271 -5.84 0.85 -6.33
C ARG A 271 -4.89 0.14 -5.37
N PHE A 272 -4.22 0.85 -4.47
CA PHE A 272 -3.32 0.21 -3.52
C PHE A 272 -4.05 -0.62 -2.45
N LYS A 273 -5.34 -0.38 -2.20
CA LYS A 273 -6.16 -1.22 -1.30
C LYS A 273 -6.28 -2.66 -1.80
N LEU A 274 -6.20 -2.88 -3.11
CA LEU A 274 -6.31 -4.22 -3.69
C LEU A 274 -5.26 -5.18 -3.12
N ALA A 275 -4.08 -4.69 -2.79
CA ALA A 275 -3.01 -5.50 -2.20
C ALA A 275 -3.35 -6.02 -0.81
N VAL A 276 -4.10 -5.25 -0.01
CA VAL A 276 -4.44 -5.58 1.38
C VAL A 276 -5.83 -6.21 1.51
N LEU A 277 -6.68 -6.08 0.49
CA LEU A 277 -8.07 -6.51 0.54
C LEU A 277 -8.24 -7.99 0.94
N PRO A 278 -7.54 -8.98 0.34
CA PRO A 278 -7.70 -10.38 0.73
C PRO A 278 -7.31 -10.65 2.19
N ILE A 279 -6.24 -10.01 2.66
CA ILE A 279 -5.74 -10.14 4.04
C ILE A 279 -6.75 -9.53 5.03
N SER A 280 -7.24 -8.33 4.72
CA SER A 280 -8.25 -7.65 5.52
C SER A 280 -9.57 -8.44 5.61
N LEU A 281 -10.02 -9.04 4.49
CA LEU A 281 -11.21 -9.89 4.48
C LEU A 281 -11.02 -11.15 5.33
N TRP A 282 -9.84 -11.78 5.29
CA TRP A 282 -9.53 -12.91 6.16
C TRP A 282 -9.53 -12.53 7.64
N LEU A 283 -8.97 -11.37 8.01
CA LEU A 283 -9.03 -10.86 9.38
C LEU A 283 -10.47 -10.66 9.85
N ILE A 284 -11.32 -10.05 9.01
CA ILE A 284 -12.75 -9.85 9.30
C ILE A 284 -13.47 -11.19 9.45
N GLY A 285 -13.26 -12.13 8.53
CA GLY A 285 -13.87 -13.46 8.59
C GLY A 285 -13.47 -14.22 9.85
N LYS A 286 -12.18 -14.16 10.23
CA LYS A 286 -11.67 -14.76 11.46
C LYS A 286 -12.32 -14.15 12.71
N TYR A 287 -12.50 -12.83 12.74
CA TYR A 287 -13.18 -12.12 13.82
C TYR A 287 -14.66 -12.51 13.99
N LEU A 288 -15.39 -12.60 12.87
CA LEU A 288 -16.80 -12.99 12.88
C LEU A 288 -16.95 -14.43 13.37
N TRP A 289 -16.07 -15.32 12.93
CA TRP A 289 -16.04 -16.72 13.36
C TRP A 289 -15.81 -16.87 14.87
N THR A 290 -14.80 -16.19 15.43
CA THR A 290 -14.48 -16.28 16.87
C THR A 290 -15.58 -15.68 17.74
N THR A 291 -16.20 -14.57 17.31
CA THR A 291 -17.30 -13.94 18.03
C THR A 291 -18.54 -14.86 18.08
N ASN A 292 -18.94 -15.44 16.95
CA ASN A 292 -20.09 -16.37 16.92
C ASN A 292 -19.89 -17.59 17.82
N ARG A 293 -18.68 -18.18 17.82
CA ARG A 293 -18.35 -19.34 18.66
C ARG A 293 -18.45 -19.03 20.16
N SER A 294 -18.01 -17.84 20.56
CA SER A 294 -18.08 -17.41 21.96
C SER A 294 -19.53 -17.24 22.45
N GLN A 295 -20.43 -16.80 21.58
CA GLN A 295 -21.85 -16.65 21.90
C GLN A 295 -22.57 -18.01 21.98
N THR A 296 -22.29 -18.93 21.05
CA THR A 296 -22.87 -20.28 21.09
C THR A 296 -22.45 -21.05 22.35
N SER A 297 -21.19 -20.91 22.77
CA SER A 297 -20.68 -21.58 23.98
C SER A 297 -21.30 -21.03 25.27
N LYS A 298 -21.67 -19.74 25.32
CA LYS A 298 -22.37 -19.16 26.47
C LYS A 298 -23.81 -19.64 26.56
N ARG A 299 -24.53 -19.64 25.44
CA ARG A 299 -25.91 -20.14 25.38
C ARG A 299 -26.02 -21.60 25.80
N SER A 300 -25.08 -22.45 25.40
CA SER A 300 -25.10 -23.87 25.80
C SER A 300 -24.88 -24.09 27.30
N LEU A 301 -24.23 -23.15 28.00
CA LEU A 301 -24.05 -23.22 29.45
C LEU A 301 -25.31 -22.72 30.17
N GLU A 302 -25.96 -21.67 29.66
CA GLU A 302 -27.24 -21.19 30.20
C GLU A 302 -28.34 -22.27 30.13
N TYR A 303 -28.42 -23.06 29.06
CA TYR A 303 -29.37 -24.19 28.95
C TYR A 303 -29.05 -25.41 29.83
N GLN A 304 -27.89 -25.46 30.49
CA GLN A 304 -27.55 -26.54 31.43
C GLN A 304 -27.85 -26.19 32.89
N GLU A 305 -28.14 -24.92 33.18
CA GLU A 305 -28.48 -24.43 34.53
C GLU A 305 -30.00 -24.27 34.76
N ASP A 306 -30.81 -24.41 33.71
CA ASP A 306 -32.28 -24.48 33.75
C ASP A 306 -32.79 -25.94 33.70
#